data_AF-A0A8T3WSV6-F1
#
_entry.id   AF-A0A8T3WSV6-F1
#
_cell.length_a   1.000
_cell.length_b   1.000
_cell.length_c   1.000
_cell.angle_alpha   90.00
_cell.angle_beta   90.00
_cell.angle_gamma   90.00
#
_symmetry.space_group_name_H-M   'P 1'
#
loop_
_entity.id
_entity.type
_entity.pdbx_description
1 polymer ?
#
loop_
_entity_poly.entity_id
_entity_poly.type
_entity_poly.pdbx_seq_one_letter_code
_entity_poly.pdbx_strand_id
1 'polypeptide(L)'
;MKNKTKVAIGILILVLVAAGIVAQTNKIYLKKLVSCNNVSYSIIGPVYGNCTRDYPERVCQDPPLNTTCQDQIKTHNYRCQTGTTTVQKSSLDCSPESFEISRELNALKQKVEFSEWGMCNQEGENVIICDSKFDGNSDGKCSSGESCMKFVVNLDGIDAYTRNSRDDWVLNDNSFFLGKLQAVEVAK
;
A
#
# COMPACT_ATOMS: atom_id res chain seq x y z
N MET A 1 30.20 -10.38 94.31
CA MET A 1 30.37 -11.62 93.53
C MET A 1 29.21 -11.78 92.58
N LYS A 2 29.52 -11.88 91.28
CA LYS A 2 28.71 -12.44 90.17
C LYS A 2 27.40 -11.73 89.80
N ASN A 3 26.99 -11.62 88.54
CA ASN A 3 27.64 -11.64 87.23
C ASN A 3 26.53 -11.36 86.19
N LYS A 4 26.90 -10.80 85.04
CA LYS A 4 26.23 -10.91 83.72
C LYS A 4 25.04 -10.00 83.41
N THR A 5 25.42 -8.81 82.97
CA THR A 5 24.89 -8.15 81.76
C THR A 5 24.72 -9.17 80.63
N LYS A 6 23.50 -9.31 80.09
CA LYS A 6 23.24 -10.02 78.83
C LYS A 6 22.84 -8.99 77.78
N VAL A 7 23.79 -8.64 76.93
CA VAL A 7 23.53 -7.97 75.65
C VAL A 7 23.27 -9.08 74.64
N ALA A 8 22.04 -9.17 74.14
CA ALA A 8 21.70 -10.02 73.01
C ALA A 8 21.58 -9.13 71.78
N ILE A 9 22.54 -9.29 70.88
CA ILE A 9 22.65 -8.61 69.59
C ILE A 9 21.53 -9.16 68.70
N GLY A 10 20.51 -8.34 68.43
CA GLY A 10 19.50 -8.63 67.43
C GLY A 10 20.11 -8.46 66.04
N ILE A 11 20.27 -9.57 65.31
CA ILE A 11 20.73 -9.60 63.93
C ILE A 11 19.64 -8.98 63.06
N LEU A 12 19.91 -7.79 62.52
CA LEU A 12 19.07 -7.13 61.52
C LEU A 12 19.30 -7.84 60.17
N ILE A 13 18.42 -8.78 59.81
CA ILE A 13 18.41 -9.37 58.46
C ILE A 13 17.78 -8.34 57.53
N LEU A 14 18.62 -7.61 56.81
CA LEU A 14 18.21 -6.73 55.73
C LEU A 14 17.83 -7.61 54.51
N VAL A 15 16.56 -7.94 54.36
CA VAL A 15 16.04 -8.56 53.14
C VAL A 15 15.99 -7.49 52.07
N LEU A 16 17.07 -7.35 51.29
CA LEU A 16 17.06 -6.62 50.03
C LEU A 16 16.20 -7.42 49.05
N VAL A 17 14.89 -7.15 49.05
CA VAL A 17 14.04 -7.46 47.91
C VAL A 17 14.49 -6.52 46.81
N ALA A 18 15.44 -6.97 45.98
CA ALA A 18 15.71 -6.35 44.71
C ALA A 18 14.44 -6.53 43.87
N ALA A 19 13.53 -5.57 43.95
CA ALA A 19 12.46 -5.42 42.99
C ALA A 19 13.14 -5.15 41.64
N GLY A 20 13.38 -6.23 40.89
CA GLY A 20 13.71 -6.14 39.49
C GLY A 20 12.53 -5.48 38.81
N ILE A 21 12.63 -4.16 38.61
CA ILE A 21 11.72 -3.44 37.72
C ILE A 21 12.06 -3.97 36.33
N VAL A 22 11.32 -4.99 35.89
CA VAL A 22 11.27 -5.34 34.48
C VAL A 22 10.73 -4.10 33.80
N ALA A 23 11.60 -3.35 33.14
CA ALA A 23 11.18 -2.29 32.24
C ALA A 23 10.36 -2.97 31.13
N GLN A 24 9.04 -3.00 31.31
CA GLN A 24 8.14 -3.35 30.21
C GLN A 24 8.38 -2.28 29.14
N THR A 25 9.03 -2.67 28.06
CA THR A 25 9.16 -1.82 26.88
C THR A 25 7.78 -1.78 26.26
N ASN A 26 7.05 -0.69 26.48
CA ASN A 26 5.75 -0.52 25.88
C ASN A 26 5.95 -0.24 24.40
N LYS A 27 5.78 -1.27 23.57
CA LYS A 27 5.95 -1.15 22.12
C LYS A 27 4.62 -0.84 21.44
N ILE A 28 4.70 0.01 20.43
CA ILE A 28 3.62 0.34 19.51
C ILE A 28 3.94 -0.36 18.20
N TYR A 29 2.94 -1.02 17.63
CA TYR A 29 3.06 -1.71 16.35
C TYR A 29 2.05 -1.09 15.38
N LEU A 30 2.57 -0.55 14.27
CA LEU A 30 1.79 -0.08 13.14
C LEU A 30 1.86 -1.11 12.02
N LYS A 31 0.69 -1.52 11.52
CA LYS A 31 0.59 -2.43 10.38
C LYS A 31 -0.28 -1.80 9.31
N LYS A 32 0.31 -1.52 8.14
CA LYS A 32 -0.43 -1.06 6.96
C LYS A 32 -1.26 -2.24 6.41
N LEU A 33 -2.57 -2.05 6.32
CA LEU A 33 -3.49 -3.01 5.73
C LEU A 33 -3.77 -2.61 4.28
N VAL A 34 -3.66 -3.59 3.39
CA VAL A 34 -3.83 -3.45 1.95
C VAL A 34 -5.01 -4.31 1.53
N SER A 35 -5.91 -3.74 0.74
CA SER A 35 -7.03 -4.42 0.12
C SER A 35 -6.73 -4.62 -1.35
N CYS A 36 -7.03 -5.81 -1.86
CA CYS A 36 -6.73 -6.19 -3.22
C CYS A 36 -8.02 -6.61 -3.91
N ASN A 37 -8.37 -5.92 -4.98
CA ASN A 37 -9.56 -6.18 -5.78
C ASN A 37 -9.15 -6.68 -7.17
N ASN A 38 -9.88 -7.68 -7.69
CA ASN A 38 -9.72 -8.08 -9.08
C ASN A 38 -10.40 -7.06 -9.98
N VAL A 39 -9.62 -6.36 -10.79
CA VAL A 39 -10.11 -5.42 -11.80
C VAL A 39 -10.05 -6.09 -13.16
N SER A 40 -11.23 -6.22 -13.78
CA SER A 40 -11.35 -6.74 -15.15
C SER A 40 -11.32 -5.60 -16.14
N TYR A 41 -10.50 -5.73 -17.18
CA TYR A 41 -10.41 -4.75 -18.26
C TYR A 41 -10.36 -5.43 -19.62
N SER A 42 -10.88 -4.72 -20.62
CA SER A 42 -10.94 -5.18 -22.01
C SER A 42 -9.76 -4.62 -22.78
N ILE A 43 -9.04 -5.50 -23.47
CA ILE A 43 -8.03 -5.11 -24.46
C ILE A 43 -8.44 -5.60 -25.84
N ILE A 44 -8.21 -4.76 -26.84
CA ILE A 44 -8.42 -5.11 -28.24
C ILE A 44 -7.11 -5.66 -28.78
N GLY A 45 -7.11 -6.95 -29.15
CA GLY A 45 -5.97 -7.62 -29.75
C GLY A 45 -6.19 -7.89 -31.25
N PRO A 46 -5.13 -7.88 -32.08
CA PRO A 46 -5.24 -8.26 -33.48
C PRO A 46 -5.49 -9.77 -33.62
N VAL A 47 -6.34 -10.15 -34.57
CA VAL A 47 -6.54 -11.53 -35.00
C VAL A 47 -5.85 -11.71 -36.34
N TYR A 48 -4.96 -12.70 -36.42
CA TYR A 48 -4.23 -13.02 -37.65
C TYR A 48 -4.82 -14.23 -38.34
N GLY A 49 -5.18 -14.06 -39.61
CA GLY A 49 -5.65 -15.11 -40.49
C GLY A 49 -4.69 -15.33 -41.67
N ASN A 50 -5.09 -16.21 -42.57
CA ASN A 50 -4.42 -16.40 -43.85
C ASN A 50 -5.05 -15.46 -44.87
N CYS A 51 -4.19 -14.70 -45.56
CA CYS A 51 -4.57 -13.76 -46.60
C CYS A 51 -3.94 -14.22 -47.91
N THR A 52 -4.67 -14.07 -49.00
CA THR A 52 -4.25 -14.50 -50.31
C THR A 52 -4.00 -13.27 -51.18
N ARG A 53 -2.85 -13.22 -51.83
CA ARG A 53 -2.57 -12.23 -52.86
C ARG A 53 -2.26 -12.94 -54.16
N ASP A 54 -3.07 -12.64 -55.16
CA ASP A 54 -2.82 -13.08 -56.52
C ASP A 54 -1.87 -12.10 -57.22
N TYR A 55 -0.88 -12.62 -57.90
CA TYR A 55 0.06 -11.84 -58.70
C TYR A 55 0.41 -12.58 -59.99
N PRO A 56 0.63 -11.84 -61.09
CA PRO A 56 1.10 -12.42 -62.32
C PRO A 56 2.57 -12.82 -62.17
N GLU A 57 2.90 -14.05 -62.54
CA GLU A 57 4.26 -14.55 -62.68
C GLU A 57 4.43 -15.10 -64.10
N ARG A 58 5.52 -14.69 -64.77
CA ARG A 58 5.86 -15.23 -66.08
C ARG A 58 6.73 -16.47 -65.90
N VAL A 59 6.21 -17.62 -66.31
CA VAL A 59 6.92 -18.90 -66.22
C VAL A 59 7.26 -19.36 -67.64
N CYS A 60 8.54 -19.65 -67.89
CA CYS A 60 9.02 -20.15 -69.16
C CYS A 60 9.34 -21.64 -69.04
N GLN A 61 8.92 -22.45 -70.03
CA GLN A 61 9.13 -23.89 -70.01
C GLN A 61 10.50 -24.32 -70.58
N ASP A 62 11.22 -23.40 -71.20
CA ASP A 62 12.49 -23.63 -71.90
C ASP A 62 13.68 -22.79 -71.37
N PRO A 63 13.98 -22.76 -70.06
CA PRO A 63 15.19 -22.11 -69.58
C PRO A 63 16.46 -22.82 -70.11
N PRO A 64 17.48 -22.08 -70.64
CA PRO A 64 17.69 -20.63 -70.56
C PRO A 64 17.18 -19.82 -71.77
N LEU A 65 16.65 -20.46 -72.81
CA LEU A 65 16.22 -19.80 -74.05
C LEU A 65 14.99 -18.89 -73.84
N ASN A 66 14.10 -19.28 -72.92
CA ASN A 66 12.92 -18.50 -72.49
C ASN A 66 12.04 -18.01 -73.67
N THR A 67 11.88 -18.83 -74.70
CA THR A 67 11.05 -18.53 -75.88
C THR A 67 9.59 -18.97 -75.71
N THR A 68 9.31 -19.84 -74.74
CA THR A 68 7.97 -20.39 -74.45
C THR A 68 7.48 -19.98 -73.06
N CYS A 69 7.23 -18.68 -72.90
CA CYS A 69 6.75 -18.11 -71.62
C CYS A 69 5.25 -17.88 -71.62
N GLN A 70 4.60 -18.15 -70.48
CA GLN A 70 3.20 -17.83 -70.25
C GLN A 70 3.04 -17.09 -68.93
N ASP A 71 2.13 -16.11 -68.91
CA ASP A 71 1.75 -15.43 -67.69
C ASP A 71 0.75 -16.32 -66.93
N GLN A 72 1.13 -16.70 -65.71
CA GLN A 72 0.30 -17.48 -64.80
C GLN A 72 -0.07 -16.61 -63.60
N ILE A 73 -1.31 -16.72 -63.13
CA ILE A 73 -1.68 -16.15 -61.84
C ILE A 73 -1.22 -17.10 -60.75
N LYS A 74 -0.31 -16.63 -59.90
CA LYS A 74 0.11 -17.33 -58.69
C LYS A 74 -0.59 -16.71 -57.49
N THR A 75 -1.00 -17.57 -56.57
CA THR A 75 -1.54 -17.15 -55.27
C THR A 75 -0.46 -17.28 -54.22
N HIS A 76 -0.11 -16.18 -53.56
CA HIS A 76 0.74 -16.18 -52.38
C HIS A 76 -0.12 -16.10 -51.12
N ASN A 77 0.03 -17.10 -50.25
CA ASN A 77 -0.61 -17.13 -48.94
C ASN A 77 0.35 -16.57 -47.89
N TYR A 78 -0.10 -15.55 -47.16
CA TYR A 78 0.68 -14.95 -46.07
C TYR A 78 -0.21 -14.67 -44.86
N ARG A 79 0.41 -14.60 -43.67
CA ARG A 79 -0.30 -14.22 -42.45
C ARG A 79 -0.53 -12.71 -42.45
N CYS A 80 -1.78 -12.29 -42.32
CA CYS A 80 -2.11 -10.88 -42.16
C CYS A 80 -3.18 -10.67 -41.09
N GLN A 81 -3.29 -9.44 -40.59
CA GLN A 81 -4.33 -9.10 -39.61
C GLN A 81 -5.69 -9.13 -40.32
N THR A 82 -6.56 -10.05 -39.94
CA THR A 82 -7.89 -10.24 -40.54
C THR A 82 -9.01 -9.66 -39.66
N GLY A 83 -8.69 -9.22 -38.45
CA GLY A 83 -9.66 -8.58 -37.58
C GLY A 83 -9.06 -8.21 -36.22
N THR A 84 -9.95 -7.94 -35.28
CA THR A 84 -9.63 -7.67 -33.89
C THR A 84 -10.55 -8.46 -32.98
N THR A 85 -10.06 -8.87 -31.81
CA THR A 85 -10.86 -9.53 -30.78
C THR A 85 -10.70 -8.79 -29.47
N THR A 86 -11.79 -8.67 -28.72
CA THR A 86 -11.77 -8.13 -27.37
C THR A 86 -11.50 -9.27 -26.41
N VAL A 87 -10.36 -9.21 -25.71
CA VAL A 87 -10.01 -10.18 -24.67
C VAL A 87 -10.23 -9.53 -23.32
N GLN A 88 -10.97 -10.22 -22.44
CA GLN A 88 -11.06 -9.84 -21.04
C GLN A 88 -9.80 -10.30 -20.32
N LYS A 89 -9.11 -9.37 -19.66
CA LYS A 89 -8.03 -9.67 -18.74
C LYS A 89 -8.43 -9.21 -17.35
N SER A 90 -7.85 -9.86 -16.35
CA SER A 90 -7.92 -9.41 -14.97
C SER A 90 -6.54 -9.02 -14.48
N SER A 91 -6.48 -7.99 -13.64
CA SER A 91 -5.32 -7.65 -12.81
C SER A 91 -5.77 -7.50 -11.37
N LEU A 92 -4.87 -7.80 -10.45
CA LEU A 92 -5.07 -7.51 -9.04
C LEU A 92 -4.65 -6.06 -8.78
N ASP A 93 -5.59 -5.22 -8.39
CA ASP A 93 -5.33 -3.84 -7.97
C ASP A 93 -5.33 -3.80 -6.44
N CYS A 94 -4.16 -3.54 -5.87
CA CYS A 94 -3.94 -3.53 -4.43
C CYS A 94 -3.69 -2.09 -3.97
N SER A 95 -4.58 -1.58 -3.13
CA SER A 95 -4.46 -0.24 -2.56
C SER A 95 -4.47 -0.30 -1.03
N PRO A 96 -3.66 0.53 -0.36
CA PRO A 96 -3.69 0.61 1.08
C PRO A 96 -4.98 1.29 1.54
N GLU A 97 -5.63 0.72 2.55
CA GLU A 97 -6.92 1.24 3.05
C GLU A 97 -6.85 1.77 4.48
N SER A 98 -5.98 1.19 5.30
CA SER A 98 -5.92 1.52 6.72
C SER A 98 -4.60 1.16 7.40
N PHE A 99 -4.39 1.72 8.59
CA PHE A 99 -3.36 1.29 9.52
C PHE A 99 -4.02 0.64 10.73
N GLU A 100 -3.62 -0.59 11.05
CA GLU A 100 -3.91 -1.25 12.32
C GLU A 100 -2.84 -0.85 13.33
N ILE A 101 -3.30 -0.43 14.51
CA ILE A 101 -2.48 0.06 15.61
C ILE A 101 -2.68 -0.90 16.77
N SER A 102 -1.59 -1.51 17.23
CA SER A 102 -1.57 -2.41 18.39
C SER A 102 -0.55 -1.93 19.42
N ARG A 103 -0.90 -2.04 20.70
CA ARG A 103 -0.02 -1.67 21.82
C ARG A 103 0.20 -2.87 22.71
N GLU A 104 1.44 -3.12 23.12
CA GLU A 104 1.78 -4.34 23.87
C GLU A 104 1.05 -4.43 25.23
N LEU A 105 0.80 -3.29 25.88
CA LEU A 105 0.09 -3.22 27.16
C LEU A 105 -1.44 -3.28 27.03
N ASN A 106 -1.99 -2.86 25.90
CA ASN A 106 -3.43 -2.71 25.72
C ASN A 106 -3.88 -3.64 24.61
N ALA A 107 -4.74 -4.61 24.96
CA ALA A 107 -5.33 -5.51 23.98
C ALA A 107 -6.36 -4.84 23.06
N LEU A 108 -6.44 -3.50 23.10
CA LEU A 108 -7.26 -2.65 22.26
C LEU A 108 -6.51 -2.41 20.95
N LYS A 109 -7.13 -2.86 19.85
CA LYS A 109 -6.69 -2.54 18.51
C LYS A 109 -7.43 -1.30 18.04
N GLN A 110 -6.70 -0.35 17.49
CA GLN A 110 -7.29 0.81 16.84
C GLN A 110 -6.98 0.75 15.34
N LYS A 111 -7.88 1.31 14.53
CA LYS A 111 -7.71 1.38 13.09
C LYS A 111 -7.84 2.83 12.64
N VAL A 112 -6.89 3.30 11.85
CA VAL A 112 -7.02 4.55 11.09
C VAL A 112 -7.40 4.16 9.67
N GLU A 113 -8.64 4.42 9.29
CA GLU A 113 -9.17 4.13 7.95
C GLU A 113 -9.09 5.38 7.06
N PHE A 114 -8.52 5.23 5.86
CA PHE A 114 -8.21 6.35 4.99
C PHE A 114 -8.52 6.11 3.51
N SER A 115 -8.99 4.92 3.14
CA SER A 115 -9.34 4.52 1.77
C SER A 115 -10.19 5.54 1.01
N GLU A 116 -11.15 6.18 1.69
CA GLU A 116 -12.04 7.17 1.07
C GLU A 116 -11.41 8.56 0.94
N TRP A 117 -10.34 8.86 1.65
CA TRP A 117 -9.82 10.23 1.75
C TRP A 117 -8.54 10.46 0.95
N GLY A 118 -7.65 9.48 0.89
CA GLY A 118 -6.40 9.59 0.13
C GLY A 118 -5.40 8.53 0.54
N MET A 119 -4.12 8.76 0.26
CA MET A 119 -3.07 7.81 0.64
C MET A 119 -2.42 8.22 1.95
N CYS A 120 -2.16 7.22 2.81
CA CYS A 120 -1.38 7.42 4.01
C CYS A 120 -0.10 6.59 4.00
N ASN A 121 0.97 7.19 4.49
CA ASN A 121 2.26 6.57 4.72
C ASN A 121 2.70 6.71 6.17
N GLN A 122 3.53 5.77 6.59
CA GLN A 122 4.17 5.82 7.89
C GLN A 122 5.45 6.66 7.78
N GLU A 123 5.62 7.62 8.68
CA GLU A 123 6.82 8.46 8.79
C GLU A 123 7.46 8.23 10.17
N GLY A 124 8.58 7.52 10.23
CA GLY A 124 9.17 7.10 11.50
C GLY A 124 8.38 5.97 12.18
N GLU A 125 8.59 5.77 13.49
CA GLU A 125 8.06 4.58 14.17
C GLU A 125 6.56 4.65 14.47
N ASN A 126 6.06 5.83 14.85
CA ASN A 126 4.71 5.99 15.42
C ASN A 126 3.89 7.10 14.75
N VAL A 127 4.30 7.60 13.59
CA VAL A 127 3.57 8.68 12.89
C VAL A 127 3.02 8.16 11.58
N ILE A 128 1.75 8.46 11.33
CA ILE A 128 1.06 8.21 10.07
C ILE A 128 0.71 9.57 9.47
N ILE A 129 1.13 9.82 8.24
CA ILE A 129 0.73 11.01 7.47
C ILE A 129 -0.17 10.57 6.35
N CYS A 130 -1.29 11.25 6.23
CA CYS A 130 -2.28 11.10 5.19
C CYS A 130 -2.26 12.35 4.32
N ASP A 131 -2.19 12.16 3.01
CA ASP A 131 -2.38 13.18 1.99
C ASP A 131 -3.77 13.04 1.33
N SER A 132 -4.45 14.16 1.18
CA SER A 132 -5.82 14.27 0.69
C SER A 132 -5.87 14.11 -0.82
N LYS A 133 -6.76 13.26 -1.33
CA LYS A 133 -7.03 13.16 -2.77
C LYS A 133 -7.83 14.32 -3.35
N PHE A 134 -8.38 15.20 -2.50
CA PHE A 134 -9.28 16.27 -2.93
C PHE A 134 -8.53 17.51 -3.42
N ASP A 135 -7.32 17.74 -2.90
CA ASP A 135 -6.52 18.93 -3.15
C ASP A 135 -5.01 18.64 -3.22
N GLY A 136 -4.59 17.40 -3.02
CA GLY A 136 -3.22 16.92 -3.20
C GLY A 136 -3.07 15.91 -4.35
N ASN A 137 -1.85 15.43 -4.54
CA ASN A 137 -1.54 14.41 -5.54
C ASN A 137 -1.85 12.97 -5.05
N SER A 138 -2.25 12.82 -3.79
CA SER A 138 -2.58 11.56 -3.12
C SER A 138 -1.42 10.56 -3.12
N ASP A 139 -0.16 11.02 -3.03
CA ASP A 139 1.01 10.13 -2.96
C ASP A 139 1.35 9.68 -1.51
N GLY A 140 0.64 10.25 -0.54
CA GLY A 140 0.81 10.00 0.88
C GLY A 140 2.02 10.72 1.49
N LYS A 141 2.50 11.78 0.85
CA LYS A 141 3.43 12.76 1.41
C LYS A 141 2.71 14.09 1.45
N CYS A 142 2.98 14.84 2.50
CA CYS A 142 2.35 16.13 2.67
C CYS A 142 3.25 17.26 2.15
N SER A 143 2.93 17.83 0.99
CA SER A 143 3.63 18.97 0.41
C SER A 143 2.99 20.30 0.81
N SER A 144 3.68 21.41 0.51
CA SER A 144 3.12 22.74 0.74
C SER A 144 1.91 22.98 -0.16
N GLY A 145 0.82 23.47 0.43
CA GLY A 145 -0.44 23.72 -0.27
C GLY A 145 -1.40 22.54 -0.34
N GLU A 146 -1.06 21.39 0.24
CA GLU A 146 -1.93 20.20 0.32
C GLU A 146 -2.58 20.09 1.71
N SER A 147 -3.83 19.63 1.76
CA SER A 147 -4.49 19.30 3.03
C SER A 147 -4.05 17.93 3.52
N CYS A 148 -3.47 17.89 4.71
CA CYS A 148 -2.92 16.66 5.27
C CYS A 148 -3.39 16.40 6.68
N MET A 149 -3.46 15.12 7.05
CA MET A 149 -3.65 14.68 8.43
C MET A 149 -2.44 13.91 8.92
N LYS A 150 -2.02 14.19 10.15
CA LYS A 150 -0.93 13.48 10.83
C LYS A 150 -1.45 12.88 12.11
N PHE A 151 -1.29 11.57 12.26
CA PHE A 151 -1.60 10.84 13.47
C PHE A 151 -0.30 10.48 14.18
N VAL A 152 -0.13 10.97 15.40
CA VAL A 152 0.98 10.60 16.28
C VAL A 152 0.45 9.59 17.29
N VAL A 153 0.92 8.35 17.19
CA VAL A 153 0.47 7.24 18.02
C VAL A 153 1.32 7.18 19.27
N ASN A 154 0.68 7.38 20.42
CA ASN A 154 1.30 7.28 21.74
C ASN A 154 0.80 6.02 22.46
N LEU A 155 1.40 5.70 23.61
CA LEU A 155 0.97 4.57 24.43
C LEU A 155 -0.46 4.73 24.96
N ASP A 156 -0.85 5.97 25.23
CA ASP A 156 -2.13 6.28 25.87
C ASP A 156 -3.22 6.71 24.88
N GLY A 157 -2.87 6.94 23.61
CA GLY A 157 -3.82 7.48 22.64
C GLY A 157 -3.21 7.78 21.27
N ILE A 158 -3.93 8.58 20.49
CA ILE A 158 -3.54 9.03 19.15
C ILE A 158 -3.86 10.52 19.08
N ASP A 159 -2.84 11.33 18.80
CA ASP A 159 -3.01 12.76 18.55
C ASP A 159 -3.17 12.99 17.05
N ALA A 160 -4.25 13.67 16.66
CA ALA A 160 -4.51 14.02 15.27
C ALA A 160 -4.20 15.50 15.02
N TYR A 161 -3.37 15.76 14.02
CA TYR A 161 -3.00 17.09 13.57
C TYR A 161 -3.46 17.29 12.13
N THR A 162 -3.90 18.49 11.81
CA THR A 162 -4.25 18.89 10.46
C THR A 162 -3.27 19.94 9.97
N ARG A 163 -2.81 19.83 8.73
CA ARG A 163 -2.03 20.87 8.08
C ARG A 163 -2.95 21.78 7.29
N ASN A 164 -2.88 23.08 7.55
CA ASN A 164 -3.68 24.08 6.84
C ASN A 164 -2.85 24.80 5.76
N SER A 165 -3.46 25.74 5.05
CA SER A 165 -2.84 26.52 3.96
C SER A 165 -1.64 27.40 4.36
N ARG A 166 -1.30 27.48 5.65
CA ARG A 166 -0.09 28.15 6.16
C ARG A 166 1.06 27.19 6.46
N ASP A 167 0.91 25.91 6.09
CA ASP A 167 1.88 24.83 6.31
C ASP A 167 2.09 24.41 7.77
N ASP A 168 1.36 24.98 8.72
CA ASP A 168 1.44 24.63 10.13
C ASP A 168 0.59 23.42 10.48
N TRP A 169 1.10 22.55 11.37
CA TRP A 169 0.34 21.45 11.96
C TRP A 169 -0.44 21.93 13.19
N VAL A 170 -1.77 21.86 13.10
CA VAL A 170 -2.69 22.27 14.17
C VAL A 170 -3.34 21.04 14.79
N LEU A 171 -3.26 20.90 16.11
CA LEU A 171 -3.89 19.80 16.85
C LEU A 171 -5.41 19.94 16.82
N ASN A 172 -6.12 18.87 16.41
CA ASN A 172 -7.59 18.78 16.44
C ASN A 172 -8.32 20.00 15.86
N ASP A 173 -7.86 20.50 14.69
CA ASP A 173 -8.52 21.62 14.02
C ASP A 173 -9.89 21.20 13.46
N ASN A 174 -10.95 21.55 14.18
CA ASN A 174 -12.32 21.21 13.85
C ASN A 174 -12.86 21.95 12.60
N SER A 175 -12.17 23.01 12.13
CA SER A 175 -12.60 23.77 10.96
C SER A 175 -12.32 23.04 9.63
N PHE A 176 -11.46 22.03 9.68
CA PHE A 176 -11.05 21.20 8.54
C PHE A 176 -11.43 19.72 8.73
N PHE A 177 -12.37 19.48 9.65
CA PHE A 177 -12.68 18.15 10.17
C PHE A 177 -13.63 17.38 9.26
N LEU A 178 -13.11 16.34 8.63
CA LEU A 178 -13.91 15.30 8.00
C LEU A 178 -13.98 14.11 8.96
N GLY A 179 -15.13 13.93 9.61
CA GLY A 179 -15.33 12.91 10.67
C GLY A 179 -15.06 11.45 10.27
N LYS A 180 -14.75 11.19 9.00
CA LYS A 180 -14.41 9.86 8.46
C LYS A 180 -12.94 9.45 8.68
N LEU A 181 -12.04 10.38 9.01
CA LEU A 181 -10.63 10.10 9.29
C LEU A 181 -10.35 10.13 10.79
N GLN A 182 -10.96 9.19 11.50
CA GLN A 182 -10.75 9.02 12.94
C GLN A 182 -10.12 7.66 13.19
N ALA A 183 -9.28 7.61 14.22
CA ALA A 183 -8.90 6.32 14.77
C ALA A 183 -10.13 5.74 15.47
N VAL A 184 -10.62 4.61 14.96
CA VAL A 184 -11.75 3.89 15.54
C VAL A 184 -11.23 2.68 16.30
N GLU A 185 -11.78 2.44 17.48
CA GLU A 185 -11.53 1.21 18.21
C GLU A 185 -12.16 0.04 17.45
N VAL A 186 -11.38 -0.99 17.17
CA VAL A 186 -11.86 -2.22 16.52
C VAL A 186 -11.85 -3.34 17.55
N ALA A 187 -13.02 -3.97 17.73
CA ALA A 187 -13.16 -5.10 18.63
C ALA A 187 -12.22 -6.25 18.23
N LYS A 188 -11.76 -7.00 19.23
CA LYS A 188 -10.84 -8.14 19.11
C LYS A 188 -11.24 -9.17 18.07
#